data_AF-A0A7X6JWA1-F1
#
_entry.id   AF-A0A7X6JWA1-F1
#
_cell.length_a   1.000
_cell.length_b   1.000
_cell.length_c   1.000
_cell.angle_alpha   90.00
_cell.angle_beta   90.00
_cell.angle_gamma   90.00
#
_symmetry.space_group_name_H-M   'P 1'
#
loop_
_entity.id
_entity.type
_entity.pdbx_description
1 polymer ?
#
loop_
_entity_poly.entity_id
_entity_poly.type
_entity_poly.pdbx_seq_one_letter_code
_entity_poly.pdbx_strand_id
1 'polypeptide(L)'
;MPKHRSLRFRFPFRGLLAAFVIAVAVKAYLIWFLGLDLYQAEVTELLNGTSFQQAAARILMPDQMTMWVVDRYDWIAEQVTTWRATLATGAEG
;
A
#
# COMPACT_ATOMS: atom_id res chain seq x y z
N MET A 1 -35.81 -6.62 40.38
CA MET A 1 -34.44 -6.08 40.17
C MET A 1 -34.09 -6.21 38.69
N PRO A 2 -33.85 -5.12 37.93
CA PRO A 2 -33.49 -5.21 36.52
C PRO A 2 -32.04 -5.68 36.37
N LYS A 3 -31.84 -6.78 35.64
CA LYS A 3 -30.53 -7.42 35.41
C LYS A 3 -29.82 -6.71 34.26
N HIS A 4 -28.77 -5.95 34.59
CA HIS A 4 -27.99 -5.20 33.61
C HIS A 4 -27.20 -6.18 32.71
N ARG A 5 -27.56 -6.24 31.42
CA ARG A 5 -26.90 -7.09 30.42
C ARG A 5 -25.69 -6.34 29.89
N SER A 6 -24.47 -6.72 30.30
CA SER A 6 -23.25 -6.11 29.77
C SER A 6 -23.02 -6.55 28.33
N LEU A 7 -23.13 -5.61 27.40
CA LEU A 7 -22.68 -5.79 26.03
C LEU A 7 -21.15 -5.79 26.06
N ARG A 8 -20.53 -6.95 25.84
CA ARG A 8 -19.07 -7.06 25.70
C ARG A 8 -18.66 -6.36 24.41
N PHE A 9 -18.20 -5.11 24.53
CA PHE A 9 -17.59 -4.34 23.46
C PHE A 9 -16.26 -4.99 23.08
N ARG A 10 -16.29 -6.04 22.25
CA ARG A 10 -15.08 -6.60 21.65
C ARG A 10 -14.64 -5.61 20.58
N PHE A 11 -13.67 -4.78 20.93
CA PHE A 11 -13.04 -3.83 20.00
C PHE A 11 -12.61 -4.58 18.72
N PRO A 12 -13.02 -4.13 17.52
CA PRO A 12 -12.89 -4.89 16.28
C PRO A 12 -11.46 -4.85 15.70
N PHE A 13 -10.47 -5.27 16.50
CA PHE A 13 -9.06 -5.30 16.11
C PHE A 13 -8.79 -6.07 14.81
N ARG A 14 -9.56 -7.14 14.56
CA ARG A 14 -9.43 -7.93 13.32
C ARG A 14 -9.85 -7.14 12.08
N GLY A 15 -10.92 -6.34 12.18
CA GLY A 15 -11.36 -5.49 11.08
C GLY A 15 -10.40 -4.32 10.83
N LEU A 16 -9.88 -3.72 11.91
CA LEU A 16 -8.90 -2.65 11.82
C LEU A 16 -7.59 -3.12 11.17
N LEU A 17 -7.13 -4.31 11.53
CA LEU A 17 -5.92 -4.91 10.94
C LEU A 17 -6.12 -5.22 9.46
N ALA A 18 -7.28 -5.77 9.06
CA ALA A 18 -7.58 -6.03 7.66
C ALA A 18 -7.64 -4.73 6.84
N ALA A 19 -8.30 -3.69 7.37
CA ALA A 19 -8.36 -2.37 6.72
C ALA A 19 -6.96 -1.75 6.58
N PHE A 20 -6.10 -1.89 7.60
CA PHE A 20 -4.72 -1.43 7.56
C PHE A 20 -3.92 -2.15 6.46
N VAL A 21 -3.99 -3.48 6.38
CA VAL A 21 -3.31 -4.26 5.35
C VAL A 21 -3.78 -3.86 3.95
N ILE A 22 -5.08 -3.67 3.75
CA ILE A 22 -5.64 -3.21 2.46
C ILE A 22 -5.13 -1.82 2.11
N ALA A 23 -5.10 -0.88 3.06
CA ALA A 23 -4.60 0.47 2.82
C ALA A 23 -3.13 0.48 2.41
N VAL A 24 -2.29 -0.32 3.07
CA VAL A 24 -0.86 -0.48 2.71
C VAL A 24 -0.71 -1.09 1.31
N ALA A 25 -1.48 -2.14 1.00
CA ALA A 25 -1.44 -2.79 -0.31
C ALA A 25 -1.84 -1.83 -1.45
N VAL A 26 -2.90 -1.05 -1.26
CA VAL A 26 -3.34 -0.04 -2.24
C VAL A 26 -2.28 1.05 -2.41
N LYS A 27 -1.68 1.54 -1.31
CA LYS A 27 -0.64 2.58 -1.35
C LYS A 27 0.62 2.08 -2.08
N ALA A 28 1.06 0.85 -1.81
CA ALA A 28 2.20 0.26 -2.50
C ALA A 28 1.94 0.01 -3.99
N TYR A 29 0.73 -0.44 -4.35
CA TYR A 29 0.32 -0.59 -5.75
C TYR A 29 0.36 0.74 -6.50
N LEU A 30 -0.10 1.84 -5.87
CA LEU A 30 -0.04 3.17 -6.49
C LEU A 30 1.41 3.61 -6.75
N ILE A 31 2.33 3.36 -5.82
CA ILE A 31 3.75 3.68 -6.00
C ILE A 31 4.37 2.83 -7.12
N TRP A 32 4.07 1.53 -7.16
CA TRP A 32 4.57 0.63 -8.20
C TRP A 32 4.02 0.99 -9.58
N PHE A 33 2.72 1.32 -9.68
CA PHE A 33 2.07 1.65 -10.95
C PHE A 33 2.46 3.03 -11.49
N LEU A 34 2.57 4.04 -10.62
CA LEU A 34 2.86 5.42 -11.02
C LEU A 34 4.36 5.72 -11.10
N GLY A 35 5.18 4.92 -10.43
CA GLY A 35 6.60 5.16 -10.22
C GLY A 35 6.88 6.03 -9.00
N LEU A 36 7.96 5.73 -8.29
CA LEU A 36 8.35 6.39 -7.04
C LEU A 36 8.55 7.91 -7.22
N ASP A 37 9.14 8.32 -8.35
CA ASP A 37 9.50 9.72 -8.60
C ASP A 37 8.28 10.62 -8.80
N LEU A 38 7.30 10.17 -9.59
CA LEU A 38 6.04 10.90 -9.80
C LEU A 38 5.21 10.97 -8.51
N TYR A 39 5.19 9.87 -7.74
CA TYR A 39 4.50 9.85 -6.45
C TYR A 39 5.09 10.87 -5.46
N GLN A 40 6.41 10.96 -5.36
CA GLN A 40 7.04 11.94 -4.49
C GLN A 40 6.84 13.39 -4.96
N ALA A 41 6.81 13.63 -6.28
CA ALA A 41 6.51 14.94 -6.83
C ALA A 41 5.10 15.42 -6.43
N GLU A 42 4.07 14.57 -6.57
CA GLU A 42 2.70 14.92 -6.20
C GLU A 42 2.52 15.07 -4.68
N VAL A 43 3.16 14.23 -3.87
CA VAL A 43 3.13 14.39 -2.40
C VAL A 43 3.78 15.70 -1.98
N THR A 44 4.86 16.11 -2.65
CA THR A 44 5.53 17.40 -2.40
C THR A 44 4.65 18.58 -2.82
N GLU A 45 3.93 18.47 -3.93
CA GLU A 45 2.95 19.47 -4.35
C GLU A 45 1.80 19.60 -3.34
N LEU A 46 1.28 18.47 -2.84
CA LEU A 46 0.24 18.46 -1.80
C LEU A 46 0.71 19.07 -0.47
N LEU A 47 1.99 18.95 -0.11
CA LEU A 47 2.58 19.62 1.07
C LEU A 47 2.63 21.14 0.92
N ASN A 48 2.70 21.66 -0.30
CA ASN A 48 2.68 23.10 -0.58
C ASN A 48 1.25 23.66 -0.76
N GLY A 49 0.23 22.79 -0.69
CA GLY A 49 -1.18 23.15 -0.85
C GLY A 49 -1.86 23.65 0.42
N THR A 50 -3.20 23.64 0.38
CA THR A 50 -4.09 24.00 1.50
C THR A 50 -3.92 23.10 2.72
N SER A 51 -4.40 23.52 3.89
CA SER A 51 -4.30 22.75 5.13
C SER A 51 -4.86 21.31 5.04
N PHE A 52 -5.88 21.10 4.20
CA PHE A 52 -6.42 19.77 3.91
C PHE A 52 -5.45 18.92 3.06
N GLN A 53 -4.88 19.51 2.02
CA GLN A 53 -3.88 18.85 1.16
C GLN A 53 -2.60 18.51 1.95
N GLN A 54 -2.17 19.38 2.86
CA GLN A 54 -1.05 19.11 3.76
C GLN A 54 -1.32 17.93 4.70
N ALA A 55 -2.55 17.80 5.22
CA ALA A 55 -2.93 16.65 6.04
C ALA A 55 -2.95 15.35 5.22
N ALA A 56 -3.50 15.39 4.01
CA ALA A 56 -3.45 14.27 3.07
C ALA A 56 -2.02 13.88 2.72
N ALA A 57 -1.14 14.86 2.46
CA ALA A 57 0.25 14.62 2.12
C ALA A 57 1.03 13.94 3.25
N ARG A 58 0.79 14.30 4.50
CA ARG A 58 1.40 13.63 5.66
C ARG A 58 0.97 12.17 5.81
N ILE A 59 -0.26 11.83 5.42
CA ILE A 59 -0.74 10.44 5.40
C ILE A 59 -0.12 9.67 4.21
N LEU A 60 0.06 10.36 3.10
CA LEU A 60 0.64 9.81 1.86
C LEU A 60 2.16 9.74 1.88
N MET A 61 2.85 10.41 2.80
CA MET A 61 4.31 10.33 2.92
C MET A 61 4.80 8.86 2.89
N PRO A 62 5.85 8.56 2.12
CA PRO A 62 6.40 7.21 2.03
C PRO A 62 6.93 6.81 3.40
N ASP A 63 6.30 5.81 4.01
CA ASP A 63 6.74 5.23 5.27
C ASP A 63 7.59 3.97 5.02
N GLN A 64 8.42 3.60 5.99
CA GLN A 64 9.36 2.47 5.88
C GLN A 64 8.66 1.14 5.56
N MET A 65 7.43 0.90 6.05
CA MET A 65 6.67 -0.30 5.69
C MET A 65 6.16 -0.23 4.26
N THR A 66 5.66 0.92 3.80
CA THR A 66 5.25 1.07 2.40
C THR A 66 6.43 0.83 1.44
N MET A 67 7.61 1.36 1.74
CA MET A 67 8.81 1.14 0.93
C MET A 67 9.23 -0.33 0.90
N TRP A 68 9.19 -1.03 2.03
CA TRP A 68 9.48 -2.47 2.08
C TRP A 68 8.51 -3.31 1.23
N VAL A 69 7.24 -2.90 1.17
CA VAL A 69 6.25 -3.58 0.30
C VAL A 69 6.53 -3.31 -1.17
N VAL A 70 6.98 -2.10 -1.54
CA VAL A 70 7.39 -1.78 -2.92
C VAL A 70 8.55 -2.67 -3.36
N ASP A 71 9.60 -2.81 -2.53
CA ASP A 71 10.73 -3.72 -2.83
C ASP A 71 10.25 -5.16 -3.07
N ARG A 72 9.20 -5.58 -2.35
CA ARG A 72 8.61 -6.91 -2.53
C ARG A 72 7.87 -7.04 -3.86
N TYR A 73 7.20 -5.99 -4.32
CA TYR A 73 6.55 -5.97 -5.64
C TYR A 73 7.58 -6.02 -6.78
N ASP A 74 8.67 -5.28 -6.67
CA ASP A 74 9.73 -5.29 -7.68
C ASP A 74 10.35 -6.68 -7.84
N TRP A 75 10.60 -7.38 -6.73
CA TRP A 75 11.05 -8.77 -6.76
C TRP A 75 10.05 -9.72 -7.45
N ILE A 76 8.75 -9.54 -7.23
CA ILE A 76 7.71 -10.35 -7.90
C ILE A 76 7.69 -10.03 -9.40
N ALA A 77 7.78 -8.76 -9.77
CA ALA A 77 7.77 -8.33 -11.16
C ALA A 77 8.97 -8.91 -11.93
N GLU A 78 10.17 -8.86 -11.34
CA GLU A 78 11.39 -9.45 -11.91
C GLU A 78 11.21 -10.95 -12.17
N GLN A 79 10.74 -11.70 -11.16
CA GLN A 79 10.41 -13.12 -11.30
C GLN A 79 9.50 -13.37 -12.51
N VAL A 80 8.38 -12.66 -12.59
CA VAL A 80 7.40 -12.84 -13.68
C VAL A 80 8.03 -12.58 -15.05
N THR A 81 8.88 -11.56 -15.17
CA THR A 81 9.58 -11.29 -16.45
C THR A 81 10.57 -12.38 -16.81
N THR A 82 11.32 -12.91 -15.83
CA THR A 82 12.24 -14.04 -16.05
C THR A 82 11.49 -15.29 -16.51
N TRP A 83 10.38 -15.64 -15.85
CA TRP A 83 9.55 -16.78 -16.24
C TRP A 83 9.02 -16.65 -17.67
N ARG A 84 8.56 -15.45 -18.06
CA ARG A 84 8.12 -15.17 -19.43
C ARG A 84 9.25 -15.31 -20.46
N ALA A 85 10.44 -14.82 -20.13
CA ALA A 85 11.62 -14.94 -21.00
C ALA A 85 12.02 -16.41 -21.22
N THR A 86 12.07 -17.21 -20.15
CA THR A 86 12.39 -18.65 -20.24
C THR A 86 11.38 -19.42 -21.08
N LEU A 87 10.09 -19.11 -20.95
CA LEU A 87 9.04 -19.72 -21.77
C LEU A 87 9.15 -19.33 -23.26
N ALA A 88 9.55 -18.10 -23.55
CA ALA A 88 9.75 -17.65 -24.93
C ALA A 88 10.95 -18.35 -25.58
N THR A 89 12.07 -18.50 -24.87
CA THR A 89 13.26 -19.22 -25.37
C THR A 89 12.99 -20.71 -25.59
N GLY A 90 12.12 -21.33 -24.79
CA GLY A 90 11.73 -22.73 -24.96
C GLY A 90 10.74 -22.99 -26.11
N ALA A 91 10.09 -21.95 -26.66
CA ALA A 91 9.13 -22.09 -27.76
C ALA A 91 9.78 -22.01 -29.15
N GLU A 92 11.03 -21.57 -29.25
CA GLU A 92 11.80 -21.47 -30.50
C GLU A 92 12.75 -22.66 -30.74
N GLY A 93 12.71 -23.69 -29.89
CA GLY A 93 13.58 -24.87 -29.93
C GLY A 93 12.89 -26.15 -30.39
#